data_AF-A0A329LML3-F1
#
_entry.id   AF-A0A329LML3-F1
#
_cell.length_a   1.000
_cell.length_b   1.000
_cell.length_c   1.000
_cell.angle_alpha   90.00
_cell.angle_beta   90.00
_cell.angle_gamma   90.00
#
_symmetry.space_group_name_H-M   'P 1'
#
loop_
_entity.id
_entity.type
_entity.pdbx_description
1 polymer ?
#
loop_
_entity_poly.entity_id
_entity_poly.type
_entity_poly.pdbx_seq_one_letter_code
_entity_poly.pdbx_strand_id
1 'polypeptide(L)'
;MLNDGELQKNEFSISPVNIISNDPGDETQKRFRYQHTFTALVAIKMLSGEVPYKELYCEHHEDILAVEESGKYHGIQIKTRQLKDGPFELDDSAIKGSLLRFIQLSINYPGSFVKFVIVSNCPCRDDDTGKSLLNLLTQVKSRTIDNFTPKTLDKFILEVAKASETEIEVVLDVLKKTEYLEGPGLDDIDSKVISEHLGKLPECMSVGIEKLRVLHRRLCEKMHQASSKLLDNAVKDYAALAGGQSIINAEEINSKRITKQMISKLVSENISTNLFLSSRLGISEVSQTTSSHLMKFKMASGLIDSDDIEMVDDLRADAEDYFFVQSYKAENKDNQIRELNQIRKIVLNESRESKSRLKKENVPYGSDMLHDIENRLREVSKSRSKDVFQCPYEILKGIVGILTNECKIEYSKEPEGGWRNHVNLTD
;
A
#
# COMPACT_ATOMS: atom_id res chain seq x y z
N MET A 1 -58.54 38.38 8.58
CA MET A 1 -58.87 36.95 8.33
C MET A 1 -57.93 36.47 7.24
N LEU A 2 -57.13 35.48 7.63
CA LEU A 2 -56.26 34.57 6.87
C LEU A 2 -56.35 34.62 5.34
N ASN A 3 -55.19 34.72 4.69
CA ASN A 3 -54.76 33.65 3.81
C ASN A 3 -53.23 33.58 3.80
N ASP A 4 -52.76 32.52 4.46
CA ASP A 4 -51.36 32.17 4.62
C ASP A 4 -50.74 31.83 3.27
N GLY A 5 -49.67 32.55 2.94
CA GLY A 5 -48.75 32.15 1.89
C GLY A 5 -47.97 30.93 2.35
N GLU A 6 -48.19 29.80 1.68
CA GLU A 6 -47.31 28.63 1.71
C GLU A 6 -45.91 29.03 1.23
N LEU A 7 -45.07 29.47 2.16
CA LEU A 7 -43.62 29.37 2.00
C LEU A 7 -43.23 27.95 2.38
N GLN A 8 -43.10 27.09 1.37
CA GLN A 8 -42.43 25.80 1.48
C GLN A 8 -41.04 26.01 2.09
N LYS A 9 -40.92 25.77 3.40
CA LYS A 9 -39.65 25.48 4.04
C LYS A 9 -39.18 24.14 3.49
N ASN A 10 -38.25 24.16 2.55
CA ASN A 10 -37.37 23.02 2.33
C ASN A 10 -36.53 22.85 3.59
N GLU A 11 -37.07 22.13 4.57
CA GLU A 11 -36.29 21.48 5.60
C GLU A 11 -35.38 20.49 4.89
N PHE A 12 -34.17 20.92 4.52
CA PHE A 12 -33.10 19.97 4.27
C PHE A 12 -32.98 19.14 5.53
N SER A 13 -33.44 17.89 5.48
CA SER A 13 -33.34 16.97 6.59
C SER A 13 -31.87 16.89 6.97
N ILE A 14 -31.50 17.48 8.10
CA ILE A 14 -30.15 17.47 8.63
C ILE A 14 -29.86 16.01 9.00
N SER A 15 -29.23 15.30 8.06
CA SER A 15 -28.82 13.92 8.23
C SER A 15 -27.35 13.89 8.68
N PRO A 16 -26.96 13.00 9.61
CA PRO A 16 -25.56 12.83 10.00
C PRO A 16 -24.60 12.60 8.83
N VAL A 17 -25.06 12.08 7.68
CA VAL A 17 -24.21 11.90 6.47
C VAL A 17 -23.85 13.21 5.77
N ASN A 18 -24.55 14.30 6.06
CA ASN A 18 -24.37 15.62 5.44
C ASN A 18 -23.69 16.63 6.39
N ILE A 19 -23.28 16.18 7.58
CA ILE A 19 -22.59 17.01 8.58
C ILE A 19 -21.21 16.39 8.83
N ILE A 20 -20.16 17.19 8.68
CA ILE A 20 -18.79 16.77 9.02
C ILE A 20 -18.69 16.62 10.54
N SER A 21 -18.27 15.44 10.99
CA SER A 21 -17.95 15.18 12.39
C SER A 21 -16.67 15.93 12.78
N ASN A 22 -16.64 16.50 13.99
CA ASN A 22 -15.43 17.09 14.58
C ASN A 22 -14.64 16.07 15.41
N ASP A 23 -14.88 14.77 15.22
CA ASP A 23 -14.12 13.71 15.86
C ASP A 23 -12.64 13.77 15.40
N PRO A 24 -11.65 13.87 16.31
CA PRO A 24 -10.24 13.92 15.96
C PRO A 24 -9.68 12.62 15.34
N GLY A 25 -10.49 11.57 15.19
CA GLY A 25 -10.08 10.29 14.60
C GLY A 25 -9.40 10.42 13.23
N ASP A 26 -10.03 11.12 12.28
CA ASP A 26 -9.50 11.29 10.92
C ASP A 26 -8.17 12.05 10.91
N GLU A 27 -8.08 13.09 11.74
CA GLU A 27 -6.86 13.89 11.92
C GLU A 27 -5.73 13.07 12.52
N THR A 28 -6.04 12.20 13.48
CA THR A 28 -5.06 11.31 14.11
C THR A 28 -4.52 10.30 13.11
N GLN A 29 -5.40 9.68 12.31
CA GLN A 29 -5.01 8.75 11.25
C GLN A 29 -4.16 9.43 10.17
N LYS A 30 -4.47 10.68 9.82
CA LYS A 30 -3.69 11.47 8.87
C LYS A 30 -2.25 11.70 9.34
N ARG A 31 -2.04 11.92 10.64
CA ARG A 31 -0.70 12.09 11.23
C ARG A 31 0.11 10.80 11.22
N PHE A 32 -0.51 9.66 11.55
CA PHE A 32 0.15 8.35 11.43
C PHE A 32 0.51 8.03 9.98
N ARG A 33 -0.40 8.32 9.03
CA ARG A 33 -0.10 8.19 7.59
C ARG A 33 1.11 9.03 7.19
N TYR A 34 1.20 10.28 7.64
CA TYR A 34 2.36 11.13 7.37
C TYR A 34 3.66 10.48 7.84
N GLN A 35 3.68 9.96 9.07
CA GLN A 35 4.84 9.28 9.63
C GLN A 35 5.25 8.04 8.81
N HIS A 36 4.29 7.20 8.41
CA HIS A 36 4.56 6.04 7.57
C HIS A 36 5.06 6.44 6.18
N THR A 37 4.45 7.45 5.55
CA THR A 37 4.87 7.95 4.24
C THR A 37 6.27 8.57 4.31
N PHE A 38 6.58 9.35 5.35
CA PHE A 38 7.92 9.90 5.53
C PHE A 38 8.96 8.80 5.79
N THR A 39 8.60 7.76 6.54
CA THR A 39 9.48 6.58 6.72
C THR A 39 9.74 5.90 5.38
N ALA A 40 8.72 5.75 4.53
CA ALA A 40 8.89 5.22 3.17
C ALA A 40 9.80 6.12 2.32
N LEU A 41 9.70 7.44 2.44
CA LEU A 41 10.63 8.38 1.79
C LEU A 41 12.08 8.15 2.23
N VAL A 42 12.34 8.01 3.54
CA VAL A 42 13.69 7.70 4.04
C VAL A 42 14.18 6.36 3.50
N ALA A 43 13.31 5.35 3.44
CA ALA A 43 13.63 4.04 2.89
C ALA A 43 13.97 4.09 1.37
N ILE A 44 13.28 4.93 0.61
CA ILE A 44 13.59 5.18 -0.81
C ILE A 44 14.95 5.87 -0.95
N LYS A 45 15.23 6.89 -0.13
CA LYS A 45 16.54 7.56 -0.10
C LYS A 45 17.68 6.62 0.30
N MET A 46 17.40 5.68 1.21
CA MET A 46 18.32 4.62 1.59
C MET A 46 18.61 3.68 0.41
N LEU A 47 17.58 3.33 -0.36
CA LEU A 47 17.74 2.53 -1.56
C LEU A 47 18.56 3.26 -2.63
N SER A 48 18.25 4.54 -2.89
CA SER A 48 18.96 5.38 -3.89
C SER A 48 20.39 5.74 -3.48
N GLY A 49 20.75 5.57 -2.20
CA GLY A 49 22.06 5.95 -1.66
C GLY A 49 22.21 7.44 -1.35
N GLU A 50 21.10 8.20 -1.35
CA GLU A 50 21.08 9.61 -0.92
C GLU A 50 21.37 9.79 0.57
N VAL A 51 21.13 8.74 1.37
CA VAL A 51 21.46 8.69 2.80
C VAL A 51 22.30 7.46 3.12
N PRO A 52 23.25 7.54 4.08
CA PRO A 52 24.22 6.49 4.37
C PRO A 52 23.66 5.39 5.28
N TYR A 53 22.40 5.00 5.08
CA TYR A 53 21.72 4.03 5.94
C TYR A 53 21.77 2.64 5.34
N LYS A 54 21.95 1.62 6.20
CA LYS A 54 21.85 0.20 5.80
C LYS A 54 20.48 -0.39 6.15
N GLU A 55 19.88 0.10 7.23
CA GLU A 55 18.57 -0.34 7.72
C GLU A 55 17.90 0.73 8.59
N LEU A 56 16.58 0.61 8.71
CA LEU A 56 15.72 1.44 9.55
C LEU A 56 14.94 0.54 10.51
N TYR A 57 14.63 1.05 11.70
CA TYR A 57 13.66 0.45 12.60
C TYR A 57 12.52 1.43 12.84
N CYS A 58 11.30 0.97 12.65
CA CYS A 58 10.09 1.74 12.88
C CYS A 58 9.63 1.58 14.33
N GLU A 59 9.30 2.68 15.02
CA GLU A 59 8.78 2.65 16.40
C GLU A 59 9.70 1.88 17.38
N HIS A 60 11.02 2.02 17.19
CA HIS A 60 12.04 1.39 18.03
C HIS A 60 13.00 2.44 18.55
N HIS A 61 12.89 2.76 19.85
CA HIS A 61 13.55 3.87 20.53
C HIS A 61 13.20 5.27 20.02
N GLU A 62 12.94 5.44 18.72
CA GLU A 62 12.40 6.64 18.07
C GLU A 62 11.34 6.27 17.02
N ASP A 63 10.68 7.28 16.44
CA ASP A 63 9.72 7.09 15.35
C ASP A 63 10.41 6.37 14.18
N ILE A 64 11.63 6.82 13.83
CA ILE A 64 12.56 6.09 12.97
C ILE A 64 13.94 6.07 13.65
N LEU A 65 14.47 4.87 13.86
CA LEU A 65 15.87 4.67 14.20
C LEU A 65 16.61 4.18 12.96
N ALA A 66 17.45 5.03 12.37
CA ALA A 66 18.25 4.67 11.20
C ALA A 66 19.64 4.20 11.65
N VAL A 67 20.11 3.09 11.05
CA VAL A 67 21.47 2.59 11.28
C VAL A 67 22.32 2.95 10.08
N GLU A 68 23.37 3.70 10.34
CA GLU A 68 24.37 4.07 9.35
C GLU A 68 25.21 2.84 8.95
N GLU A 69 25.84 2.89 7.78
CA GLU A 69 26.84 1.90 7.34
C GLU A 69 27.97 1.70 8.37
N SER A 70 28.32 2.75 9.11
CA SER A 70 29.29 2.70 10.22
C SER A 70 28.85 1.87 11.43
N GLY A 71 27.56 1.51 11.51
CA GLY A 71 26.94 0.87 12.67
C GLY A 71 26.49 1.84 13.77
N LYS A 72 26.65 3.14 13.58
CA LYS A 72 26.09 4.18 14.46
C LYS A 72 24.65 4.52 14.09
N TYR A 73 23.97 5.26 14.95
CA TYR A 73 22.54 5.52 14.84
C TYR A 73 22.21 6.98 14.59
N HIS A 74 21.16 7.21 13.80
CA HIS A 74 20.42 8.46 13.76
C HIS A 74 19.04 8.25 14.38
N GLY A 75 18.72 9.05 15.40
CA GLY A 75 17.38 9.09 15.99
C GLY A 75 16.53 10.15 15.29
N ILE A 76 15.41 9.76 14.69
CA ILE A 76 14.55 10.67 13.92
C ILE A 76 13.17 10.72 14.57
N GLN A 77 12.73 11.92 14.91
CA GLN A 77 11.39 12.20 15.44
C GLN A 77 10.53 12.94 14.45
N ILE A 78 9.31 12.46 14.20
CA ILE A 78 8.39 13.07 13.27
C ILE A 78 7.34 13.85 14.06
N LYS A 79 7.15 15.11 13.68
CA LYS A 79 6.17 16.01 14.27
C LYS A 79 5.27 16.57 13.20
N THR A 80 3.98 16.55 13.48
CA THR A 80 2.97 17.06 12.55
C THR A 80 2.22 18.22 13.18
N ARG A 81 1.95 19.26 12.40
CA ARG A 81 1.19 20.44 12.81
C ARG A 81 0.31 20.93 11.67
N GLN A 82 -0.86 21.47 11.99
CA GLN A 82 -1.72 22.10 10.99
C GLN A 82 -1.11 23.44 10.58
N LEU A 83 -1.13 23.76 9.27
CA LEU A 83 -0.50 24.98 8.76
C LEU A 83 -1.02 26.26 9.44
N LYS A 84 -2.29 26.28 9.83
CA LYS A 84 -2.93 27.38 10.55
C LYS A 84 -2.32 27.65 11.94
N ASP A 85 -1.68 26.66 12.54
CA ASP A 85 -1.06 26.78 13.87
C ASP A 85 0.34 27.41 13.81
N GLY A 86 0.85 27.68 12.60
CA GLY A 86 2.13 28.34 12.38
C GLY A 86 3.36 27.43 12.53
N PRO A 87 4.57 28.01 12.50
CA PRO A 87 5.82 27.27 12.62
C PRO A 87 6.01 26.70 14.04
N PHE A 88 6.85 25.66 14.17
CA PHE A 88 7.28 25.18 15.50
C PHE A 88 8.19 26.20 16.19
N GLU A 89 7.90 26.47 17.46
CA GLU A 89 8.73 27.26 18.37
C GLU A 89 9.49 26.33 19.33
N LEU A 90 10.58 26.84 19.90
CA LEU A 90 11.44 26.10 20.81
C LEU A 90 10.71 25.65 22.08
N ASP A 91 9.76 26.44 22.56
CA ASP A 91 9.00 26.18 23.78
C ASP A 91 7.81 25.23 23.59
N ASP A 92 7.50 24.85 22.34
CA ASP A 92 6.47 23.88 22.03
C ASP A 92 6.73 22.55 22.75
N SER A 93 5.70 22.00 23.39
CA SER A 93 5.78 20.74 24.14
C SER A 93 6.26 19.57 23.29
N ALA A 94 5.90 19.56 22.01
CA ALA A 94 6.33 18.57 21.02
C ALA A 94 7.85 18.62 20.75
N ILE A 95 8.42 19.82 20.67
CA ILE A 95 9.86 20.02 20.46
C ILE A 95 10.62 19.70 21.75
N LYS A 96 10.20 20.25 22.89
CA LYS A 96 10.77 19.93 24.21
C LYS A 96 10.78 18.42 24.48
N GLY A 97 9.66 17.74 24.22
CA GLY A 97 9.54 16.29 24.39
C GLY A 97 10.50 15.49 23.52
N SER A 98 10.73 15.92 22.27
CA SER A 98 11.70 15.28 21.36
C SER A 98 13.13 15.45 21.87
N LEU A 99 13.51 16.66 22.29
CA LEU A 99 14.84 16.93 22.84
C LEU A 99 15.12 16.13 24.12
N LEU A 100 14.15 16.04 25.03
CA LEU A 100 14.28 15.24 26.25
C LEU A 100 14.50 13.75 25.92
N ARG A 101 13.79 13.21 24.92
CA ARG A 101 13.97 11.83 24.47
C ARG A 101 15.36 11.60 23.88
N PHE A 102 15.86 12.52 23.05
CA PHE A 102 17.21 12.44 22.51
C PHE A 102 18.29 12.46 23.60
N ILE A 103 18.10 13.29 24.64
CA ILE A 103 19.00 13.33 25.79
C ILE A 103 19.02 11.98 26.52
N GLN A 104 17.84 11.43 26.81
CA GLN A 104 17.73 10.12 27.44
C GLN A 104 18.40 9.02 26.61
N LEU A 105 18.25 9.03 25.28
CA LEU A 105 18.93 8.07 24.41
C LEU A 105 20.45 8.24 24.41
N SER A 106 20.94 9.48 24.42
CA SER A 106 22.38 9.75 24.49
C SER A 106 22.98 9.24 25.81
N ILE A 107 22.25 9.38 26.92
CA ILE A 107 22.64 8.87 28.24
C ILE A 107 22.60 7.34 28.28
N ASN A 108 21.53 6.73 27.79
CA ASN A 108 21.33 5.28 27.82
C ASN A 108 22.27 4.53 26.87
N TYR A 109 22.69 5.18 25.77
CA TYR A 109 23.55 4.60 24.75
C TYR A 109 24.72 5.53 24.38
N PRO A 110 25.67 5.79 25.31
CA PRO A 110 26.74 6.76 25.11
C PRO A 110 27.56 6.47 23.85
N GLY A 111 27.80 7.50 23.04
CA GLY A 111 28.60 7.42 21.82
C GLY A 111 27.97 6.60 20.68
N SER A 112 26.73 6.13 20.82
CA SER A 112 26.06 5.30 19.79
C SER A 112 25.38 6.16 18.71
N PHE A 113 24.89 7.34 19.07
CA PHE A 113 24.21 8.26 18.17
C PHE A 113 25.17 9.28 17.56
N VAL A 114 25.17 9.36 16.23
CA VAL A 114 25.90 10.39 15.47
C VAL A 114 25.04 11.64 15.33
N LYS A 115 23.73 11.47 15.22
CA LYS A 115 22.81 12.55 14.89
C LYS A 115 21.41 12.33 15.45
N PHE A 116 20.74 13.42 15.77
CA PHE A 116 19.31 13.43 16.04
C PHE A 116 18.61 14.40 15.08
N VAL A 117 17.43 14.03 14.59
CA VAL A 117 16.70 14.82 13.59
C VAL A 117 15.25 14.96 14.01
N ILE A 118 14.76 16.19 14.08
CA ILE A 118 13.33 16.48 14.17
C ILE A 118 12.86 16.79 12.75
N VAL A 119 11.90 16.02 12.28
CA VAL A 119 11.26 16.18 10.97
C VAL A 119 9.86 16.71 11.18
N SER A 120 9.43 17.65 10.34
CA SER A 120 8.06 18.15 10.38
C SER A 120 7.50 18.55 9.03
N ASN A 121 6.18 18.50 8.90
CA ASN A 121 5.45 19.01 7.73
C ASN A 121 5.33 20.54 7.68
N CYS A 122 5.86 21.25 8.68
CA CYS A 122 5.86 22.70 8.76
C CYS A 122 7.25 23.22 9.14
N PRO A 123 7.56 24.48 8.81
CA PRO A 123 8.83 25.08 9.18
C PRO A 123 8.99 25.21 10.69
N CYS A 124 10.24 25.24 11.13
CA CYS A 124 10.56 25.78 12.45
C CYS A 124 10.75 27.29 12.33
N ARG A 125 10.45 28.02 13.40
CA ARG A 125 10.74 29.45 13.47
C ARG A 125 12.23 29.67 13.23
N ASP A 126 12.54 30.48 12.22
CA ASP A 126 13.90 30.80 11.78
C ASP A 126 14.15 32.30 11.91
N ASP A 127 14.48 32.73 13.13
CA ASP A 127 14.90 34.10 13.45
C ASP A 127 15.90 34.11 14.61
N ASP A 128 16.49 35.27 14.88
CA ASP A 128 17.47 35.44 15.98
C ASP A 128 16.82 35.50 17.37
N THR A 129 15.54 35.13 17.51
CA THR A 129 14.85 35.18 18.81
C THR A 129 15.16 33.95 19.65
N GLY A 130 14.85 34.03 20.95
CA GLY A 130 14.98 32.90 21.86
C GLY A 130 13.84 31.88 21.77
N LYS A 131 12.94 32.04 20.79
CA LYS A 131 11.89 31.07 20.46
C LYS A 131 12.28 30.21 19.25
N SER A 132 13.37 30.53 18.59
CA SER A 132 13.87 29.80 17.41
C SER A 132 14.76 28.64 17.86
N LEU A 133 14.34 27.41 17.53
CA LEU A 133 15.19 26.23 17.70
C LEU A 133 16.42 26.31 16.78
N LEU A 134 16.24 26.82 15.56
CA LEU A 134 17.34 26.93 14.58
C LEU A 134 18.43 27.88 15.06
N ASN A 135 18.06 28.98 15.70
CA ASN A 135 19.02 29.91 16.33
C ASN A 135 19.79 29.24 17.47
N LEU A 136 19.09 28.50 18.34
CA LEU A 136 19.74 27.72 19.39
C LEU A 136 20.74 26.72 18.81
N LEU A 137 20.32 25.89 17.85
CA LEU A 137 21.18 24.87 17.23
C LEU A 137 22.39 25.50 16.52
N THR A 138 22.19 26.64 15.84
CA THR A 138 23.26 27.38 15.16
C THR A 138 24.29 27.90 16.17
N GLN A 139 23.85 28.48 17.29
CA GLN A 139 24.76 28.95 18.33
C GLN A 139 25.49 27.81 19.03
N VAL A 140 24.79 26.70 19.32
CA VAL A 140 25.39 25.52 19.96
C VAL A 140 26.46 24.87 19.06
N LYS A 141 26.27 24.87 17.74
CA LYS A 141 27.24 24.35 16.77
C LYS A 141 28.43 25.28 16.55
N SER A 142 28.23 26.60 16.64
CA SER A 142 29.26 27.60 16.34
C SER A 142 30.06 28.11 17.55
N ARG A 143 29.53 27.98 18.78
CA ARG A 143 30.13 28.55 20.00
C ARG A 143 30.51 27.50 21.05
N THR A 144 31.53 27.84 21.84
CA THR A 144 31.85 27.20 23.12
C THR A 144 30.99 27.80 24.23
N ILE A 145 30.01 27.01 24.70
CA ILE A 145 29.39 26.90 26.05
C ILE A 145 28.85 28.17 26.74
N ASP A 146 29.38 29.38 26.50
CA ASP A 146 29.06 30.58 27.25
C ASP A 146 28.40 31.68 26.40
N ASN A 147 27.36 32.30 26.95
CA ASN A 147 26.63 33.48 26.46
C ASN A 147 25.78 33.27 25.20
N PHE A 148 24.71 32.45 25.30
CA PHE A 148 23.70 32.39 24.25
C PHE A 148 22.93 33.71 24.17
N THR A 149 22.66 34.19 22.94
CA THR A 149 21.93 35.44 22.71
C THR A 149 20.69 35.17 21.88
N PRO A 150 19.48 35.49 22.36
CA PRO A 150 19.15 36.12 23.64
C PRO A 150 19.26 35.18 24.85
N LYS A 151 19.38 35.75 26.05
CA LYS A 151 19.50 35.01 27.34
C LYS A 151 18.35 34.04 27.63
N THR A 152 17.23 34.13 26.91
CA THR A 152 16.13 33.18 27.01
C THR A 152 16.54 31.78 26.51
N LEU A 153 17.52 31.69 25.62
CA LEU A 153 18.11 30.41 25.19
C LEU A 153 18.87 29.72 26.34
N ASP A 154 19.65 30.47 27.13
CA ASP A 154 20.32 29.93 28.32
C ASP A 154 19.30 29.33 29.29
N LYS A 155 18.20 30.06 29.54
CA LYS A 155 17.12 29.61 30.41
C LYS A 155 16.50 28.30 29.91
N PHE A 156 16.27 28.19 28.60
CA PHE A 156 15.73 26.98 28.01
C PHE A 156 16.66 25.78 28.21
N ILE A 157 17.97 25.94 28.00
CA ILE A 157 18.95 24.87 28.22
C ILE A 157 18.94 24.42 29.69
N LEU A 158 18.90 25.37 30.63
CA LEU A 158 18.80 25.08 32.06
C LEU A 158 17.50 24.35 32.41
N GLU A 159 16.37 24.74 31.80
CA GLU A 159 15.09 24.05 31.95
C GLU A 159 15.16 22.61 31.46
N VAL A 160 15.73 22.38 30.28
CA VAL A 160 15.88 21.04 29.70
C VAL A 160 16.84 20.18 30.52
N ALA A 161 17.97 20.74 30.98
CA ALA A 161 18.92 20.04 31.85
C ALA A 161 18.26 19.60 33.17
N LYS A 162 17.47 20.51 33.78
CA LYS A 162 16.70 20.19 34.99
C LYS A 162 15.64 19.12 34.73
N ALA A 163 14.93 19.20 33.61
CA ALA A 163 13.86 18.24 33.27
C ALA A 163 14.38 16.86 32.87
N SER A 164 15.62 16.77 32.38
CA SER A 164 16.29 15.51 32.04
C SER A 164 17.21 15.00 33.16
N GLU A 165 17.30 15.72 34.28
CA GLU A 165 18.14 15.38 35.44
C GLU A 165 19.62 15.15 35.05
N THR A 166 20.15 15.95 34.13
CA THR A 166 21.50 15.79 33.58
C THR A 166 22.30 17.09 33.58
N GLU A 167 23.62 16.96 33.39
CA GLU A 167 24.55 18.08 33.24
C GLU A 167 24.33 18.84 31.93
N ILE A 168 24.60 20.15 31.95
CA ILE A 168 24.39 21.06 30.81
C ILE A 168 25.26 20.63 29.62
N GLU A 169 26.47 20.13 29.88
CA GLU A 169 27.41 19.63 28.89
C GLU A 169 26.82 18.51 28.04
N VAL A 170 26.06 17.59 28.66
CA VAL A 170 25.37 16.50 27.96
C VAL A 170 24.26 17.05 27.07
N VAL A 171 23.47 18.00 27.58
CA VAL A 171 22.42 18.68 26.79
C VAL A 171 23.04 19.37 25.58
N LEU A 172 24.14 20.10 25.77
CA LEU A 172 24.84 20.79 24.70
C LEU A 172 25.40 19.81 23.65
N ASP A 173 25.97 18.67 24.06
CA ASP A 173 26.45 17.65 23.12
C ASP A 173 25.31 17.09 22.26
N VAL A 174 24.15 16.82 22.85
CA VAL A 174 22.96 16.36 22.11
C VAL A 174 22.44 17.44 21.16
N LEU A 175 22.36 18.69 21.62
CA LEU A 175 21.95 19.82 20.77
C LEU A 175 22.92 20.04 19.60
N LYS A 176 24.23 19.84 19.78
CA LYS A 176 25.21 19.88 18.67
C LYS A 176 24.92 18.85 17.59
N LYS A 177 24.44 17.67 17.99
CA LYS A 177 24.06 16.56 17.11
C LYS A 177 22.65 16.69 16.55
N THR A 178 21.85 17.64 17.03
CA THR A 178 20.45 17.80 16.65
C THR A 178 20.30 18.67 15.40
N GLU A 179 19.36 18.30 14.55
CA GLU A 179 18.94 19.05 13.38
C GLU A 179 17.42 19.09 13.25
N TYR A 180 16.94 20.13 12.57
CA TYR A 180 15.57 20.23 12.13
C TYR A 180 15.52 20.09 10.62
N LEU A 181 14.63 19.24 10.12
CA LEU A 181 14.39 19.03 8.70
C LEU A 181 12.92 19.32 8.38
N GLU A 182 12.70 20.29 7.49
CA GLU A 182 11.39 20.51 6.91
C GLU A 182 11.11 19.44 5.86
N GLY A 183 10.08 18.63 6.11
CA GLY A 183 9.56 17.63 5.19
C GLY A 183 8.44 18.19 4.31
N PRO A 184 7.90 17.35 3.40
CA PRO A 184 6.69 17.68 2.65
C PRO A 184 5.52 18.05 3.57
N GLY A 185 4.54 18.78 3.04
CA GLY A 185 3.30 19.10 3.74
C GLY A 185 2.42 17.85 3.94
N LEU A 186 1.43 17.95 4.82
CA LEU A 186 0.53 16.82 5.13
C LEU A 186 -0.27 16.34 3.92
N ASP A 187 -0.63 17.26 3.02
CA ASP A 187 -1.52 16.97 1.89
C ASP A 187 -0.77 16.62 0.60
N ASP A 188 0.50 17.02 0.47
CA ASP A 188 1.30 16.84 -0.75
C ASP A 188 2.39 15.77 -0.64
N ILE A 189 2.63 15.23 0.57
CA ILE A 189 3.70 14.24 0.82
C ILE A 189 3.62 13.06 -0.15
N ASP A 190 2.45 12.45 -0.34
CA ASP A 190 2.31 11.28 -1.21
C ASP A 190 2.72 11.62 -2.66
N SER A 191 2.27 12.77 -3.16
CA SER A 191 2.56 13.21 -4.53
C SER A 191 4.05 13.48 -4.71
N LYS A 192 4.69 14.15 -3.74
CA LYS A 192 6.14 14.43 -3.76
C LYS A 192 6.98 13.16 -3.67
N VAL A 193 6.63 12.22 -2.80
CA VAL A 193 7.33 10.93 -2.71
C VAL A 193 7.25 10.17 -4.04
N ILE A 194 6.07 10.16 -4.67
CA ILE A 194 5.88 9.47 -5.95
C ILE A 194 6.69 10.13 -7.09
N SER A 195 6.53 11.44 -7.29
CA SER A 195 7.10 12.12 -8.47
C SER A 195 8.58 12.48 -8.30
N GLU A 196 9.00 12.89 -7.11
CA GLU A 196 10.33 13.45 -6.89
C GLU A 196 11.36 12.43 -6.42
N HIS A 197 10.92 11.29 -5.87
CA HIS A 197 11.80 10.26 -5.32
C HIS A 197 11.59 8.91 -5.99
N LEU A 198 10.39 8.32 -5.87
CA LEU A 198 10.12 6.98 -6.37
C LEU A 198 10.26 6.89 -7.90
N GLY A 199 9.69 7.86 -8.64
CA GLY A 199 9.79 7.93 -10.10
C GLY A 199 11.20 8.24 -10.63
N LYS A 200 12.11 8.71 -9.78
CA LYS A 200 13.52 8.95 -10.14
C LYS A 200 14.44 7.76 -9.87
N LEU A 201 13.93 6.70 -9.24
CA LEU A 201 14.69 5.46 -9.12
C LEU A 201 14.95 4.87 -10.51
N PRO A 202 16.17 4.39 -10.82
CA PRO A 202 16.49 3.86 -12.14
C PRO A 202 15.53 2.76 -12.61
N GLU A 203 15.09 1.91 -11.68
CA GLU A 203 14.15 0.81 -11.92
C GLU A 203 12.73 1.31 -12.27
N CYS A 204 12.36 2.50 -11.79
CA CYS A 204 11.02 3.08 -11.90
C CYS A 204 10.84 4.09 -13.04
N MET A 205 11.92 4.50 -13.72
CA MET A 205 11.88 5.60 -14.72
C MET A 205 10.92 5.34 -15.88
N SER A 206 10.73 4.07 -16.28
CA SER A 206 9.84 3.66 -17.36
C SER A 206 8.45 3.23 -16.89
N VAL A 207 8.15 3.35 -15.59
CA VAL A 207 6.93 2.85 -14.98
C VAL A 207 5.86 3.95 -14.95
N GLY A 208 4.64 3.63 -15.37
CA GLY A 208 3.51 4.56 -15.34
C GLY A 208 3.12 4.98 -13.93
N ILE A 209 2.59 6.21 -13.79
CA ILE A 209 2.27 6.85 -12.50
C ILE A 209 1.35 6.00 -11.60
N GLU A 210 0.40 5.26 -12.17
CA GLU A 210 -0.52 4.42 -11.39
C GLU A 210 0.18 3.22 -10.75
N LYS A 211 1.12 2.59 -11.46
CA LYS A 211 1.98 1.55 -10.86
C LYS A 211 2.85 2.13 -9.74
N LEU A 212 3.36 3.35 -9.91
CA LEU A 212 4.11 4.05 -8.86
C LEU A 212 3.23 4.36 -7.64
N ARG A 213 1.96 4.74 -7.82
CA ARG A 213 1.00 4.92 -6.72
C ARG A 213 0.75 3.63 -5.95
N VAL A 214 0.63 2.50 -6.64
CA VAL A 214 0.46 1.18 -6.01
C VAL A 214 1.72 0.79 -5.23
N LEU A 215 2.90 0.98 -5.82
CA LEU A 215 4.18 0.75 -5.13
C LEU A 215 4.32 1.63 -3.89
N HIS A 216 4.04 2.92 -4.01
CA HIS A 216 4.01 3.84 -2.87
C HIS A 216 3.09 3.35 -1.75
N ARG A 217 1.86 2.92 -2.08
CA ARG A 217 0.92 2.38 -1.08
C ARG A 217 1.47 1.14 -0.38
N ARG A 218 2.06 0.21 -1.12
CA ARG A 218 2.67 -1.01 -0.52
C ARG A 218 3.86 -0.66 0.38
N LEU A 219 4.67 0.32 0.00
CA LEU A 219 5.75 0.81 0.86
C LEU A 219 5.19 1.39 2.16
N CYS A 220 4.19 2.27 2.09
CA CYS A 220 3.55 2.84 3.29
C CYS A 220 2.91 1.75 4.16
N GLU A 221 2.24 0.76 3.55
CA GLU A 221 1.66 -0.37 4.28
C GLU A 221 2.74 -1.20 4.99
N LYS A 222 3.89 -1.42 4.33
CA LYS A 222 5.02 -2.10 4.96
C LYS A 222 5.55 -1.32 6.17
N MET A 223 5.66 0.01 6.08
CA MET A 223 6.04 0.85 7.22
C MET A 223 5.00 0.79 8.34
N HIS A 224 3.71 0.80 7.99
CA HIS A 224 2.63 0.65 8.95
C HIS A 224 2.69 -0.69 9.70
N GLN A 225 2.91 -1.80 8.98
CA GLN A 225 3.08 -3.12 9.59
C GLN A 225 4.29 -3.17 10.54
N ALA A 226 5.41 -2.57 10.14
CA ALA A 226 6.60 -2.47 10.97
C ALA A 226 6.34 -1.62 12.24
N SER A 227 5.53 -0.56 12.14
CA SER A 227 5.17 0.30 13.27
C SER A 227 4.11 -0.31 14.21
N SER A 228 3.29 -1.27 13.77
CA SER A 228 2.05 -1.67 14.48
C SER A 228 2.21 -2.82 15.49
N LYS A 229 3.44 -3.19 15.88
CA LYS A 229 3.74 -4.37 16.72
C LYS A 229 3.09 -5.67 16.20
N LEU A 230 2.85 -5.75 14.89
CA LEU A 230 2.24 -6.91 14.28
C LEU A 230 3.27 -8.05 14.30
N LEU A 231 3.01 -9.07 15.13
CA LEU A 231 3.76 -10.32 15.15
C LEU A 231 2.80 -11.44 14.79
N ASP A 232 3.21 -12.33 13.88
CA ASP A 232 2.42 -13.49 13.49
C ASP A 232 2.15 -14.38 14.71
N ASN A 233 0.91 -14.85 14.85
CA ASN A 233 0.51 -15.70 15.96
C ASN A 233 1.30 -17.02 15.97
N ALA A 234 1.65 -17.54 14.79
CA ALA A 234 2.47 -18.75 14.68
C ALA A 234 3.85 -18.59 15.35
N VAL A 235 4.43 -17.38 15.32
CA VAL A 235 5.72 -17.09 15.97
C VAL A 235 5.58 -17.03 17.48
N LYS A 236 4.46 -16.50 17.99
CA LYS A 236 4.18 -16.49 19.44
C LYS A 236 3.99 -17.90 19.97
N ASP A 237 3.25 -18.73 19.23
CA ASP A 237 3.00 -20.13 19.58
C ASP A 237 4.30 -20.94 19.55
N TYR A 238 5.13 -20.74 18.52
CA TYR A 238 6.45 -21.38 18.44
C TYR A 238 7.40 -20.92 19.55
N ALA A 239 7.46 -19.62 19.87
CA ALA A 239 8.34 -19.12 20.91
C ALA A 239 7.92 -19.59 22.32
N ALA A 240 6.61 -19.75 22.56
CA ALA A 240 6.09 -20.38 23.77
C ALA A 240 6.56 -21.85 23.92
N LEU A 241 6.77 -22.54 22.79
CA LEU A 241 7.23 -23.95 22.76
C LEU A 241 8.75 -24.11 22.74
N ALA A 242 9.50 -23.22 22.06
CA ALA A 242 10.87 -23.49 21.63
C ALA A 242 11.97 -22.63 22.29
N GLY A 243 11.68 -21.51 22.96
CA GLY A 243 12.78 -20.70 23.53
C GLY A 243 12.45 -19.44 24.32
N GLY A 244 11.20 -19.27 24.76
CA GLY A 244 10.83 -18.25 25.75
C GLY A 244 10.90 -16.80 25.26
N GLN A 245 10.85 -15.85 26.20
CA GLN A 245 10.65 -14.42 25.93
C GLN A 245 11.75 -13.77 25.06
N SER A 246 12.98 -14.30 25.08
CA SER A 246 14.10 -13.73 24.32
C SER A 246 13.90 -13.85 22.80
N ILE A 247 13.30 -14.94 22.33
CA ILE A 247 13.01 -15.12 20.89
C ILE A 247 11.88 -14.18 20.46
N ILE A 248 10.85 -14.01 21.29
CA ILE A 248 9.74 -13.08 21.02
C ILE A 248 10.27 -11.66 20.88
N ASN A 249 11.14 -11.22 21.79
CA ASN A 249 11.71 -9.88 21.74
C ASN A 249 12.57 -9.67 20.49
N ALA A 250 13.38 -10.67 20.11
CA ALA A 250 14.20 -10.60 18.90
C ALA A 250 13.34 -10.51 17.63
N GLU A 251 12.26 -11.30 17.55
CA GLU A 251 11.33 -11.25 16.42
C GLU A 251 10.51 -9.95 16.39
N GLU A 252 10.13 -9.39 17.54
CA GLU A 252 9.47 -8.08 17.60
C GLU A 252 10.39 -6.97 17.09
N ILE A 253 11.68 -7.03 17.41
CA ILE A 253 12.66 -6.08 16.88
C ILE A 253 12.84 -6.30 15.38
N ASN A 254 12.89 -7.55 14.93
CA ASN A 254 13.04 -7.88 13.51
C ASN A 254 11.81 -7.49 12.67
N SER A 255 10.58 -7.57 13.23
CA SER A 255 9.37 -7.13 12.53
C SER A 255 9.33 -5.62 12.29
N LYS A 256 10.01 -4.84 13.14
CA LYS A 256 10.21 -3.39 13.01
C LYS A 256 11.30 -3.01 12.01
N ARG A 257 12.14 -3.96 11.59
CA ARG A 257 13.33 -3.72 10.77
C ARG A 257 13.01 -3.65 9.29
N ILE A 258 13.55 -2.63 8.63
CA ILE A 258 13.44 -2.38 7.19
C ILE A 258 14.85 -2.31 6.61
N THR A 259 15.20 -3.23 5.71
CA THR A 259 16.53 -3.29 5.09
C THR A 259 16.49 -2.81 3.64
N LYS A 260 17.64 -2.38 3.11
CA LYS A 260 17.77 -2.00 1.68
C LYS A 260 17.33 -3.12 0.73
N GLN A 261 17.70 -4.37 1.05
CA GLN A 261 17.30 -5.55 0.28
C GLN A 261 15.78 -5.74 0.27
N MET A 262 15.10 -5.52 1.39
CA MET A 262 13.65 -5.63 1.48
C MET A 262 12.94 -4.61 0.57
N ILE A 263 13.43 -3.36 0.55
CA ILE A 263 12.86 -2.32 -0.32
C ILE A 263 13.15 -2.62 -1.79
N SER A 264 14.38 -2.99 -2.14
CA SER A 264 14.73 -3.39 -3.51
C SER A 264 13.88 -4.56 -3.99
N LYS A 265 13.63 -5.56 -3.13
CA LYS A 265 12.72 -6.67 -3.41
C LYS A 265 11.29 -6.18 -3.65
N LEU A 266 10.74 -5.33 -2.78
CA LEU A 266 9.39 -4.77 -2.96
C LEU A 266 9.25 -3.96 -4.26
N VAL A 267 10.26 -3.18 -4.62
CA VAL A 267 10.30 -2.39 -5.85
C VAL A 267 10.36 -3.32 -7.07
N SER A 268 11.34 -4.22 -7.11
CA SER A 268 11.52 -5.16 -8.23
C SER A 268 10.34 -6.11 -8.41
N GLU A 269 9.78 -6.65 -7.34
CA GLU A 269 8.57 -7.48 -7.38
C GLU A 269 7.41 -6.70 -7.97
N ASN A 270 7.15 -5.48 -7.52
CA ASN A 270 6.05 -4.66 -8.05
C ASN A 270 6.21 -4.25 -9.52
N ILE A 271 7.44 -4.16 -10.01
CA ILE A 271 7.72 -3.78 -11.40
C ILE A 271 7.63 -5.00 -12.31
N SER A 272 8.17 -6.14 -11.85
CA SER A 272 8.21 -7.42 -12.58
C SER A 272 6.88 -8.16 -12.55
N THR A 273 6.17 -8.16 -11.42
CA THR A 273 4.78 -8.60 -11.40
C THR A 273 3.94 -7.55 -12.12
N ASN A 274 3.28 -7.97 -13.20
CA ASN A 274 2.04 -7.32 -13.59
C ASN A 274 1.15 -7.38 -12.36
N LEU A 275 1.05 -6.25 -11.65
CA LEU A 275 0.25 -6.00 -10.47
C LEU A 275 -1.26 -6.17 -10.76
N PHE A 276 -1.66 -7.36 -11.21
CA PHE A 276 -3.01 -7.86 -11.06
C PHE A 276 -3.19 -8.23 -9.61
N LEU A 277 -3.47 -7.21 -8.78
CA LEU A 277 -4.15 -7.26 -7.48
C LEU A 277 -3.81 -5.98 -6.72
N SER A 278 -4.43 -4.86 -7.11
CA SER A 278 -4.86 -3.76 -6.23
C SER A 278 -5.41 -2.58 -7.03
N SER A 279 -6.54 -2.77 -7.70
CA SER A 279 -7.45 -1.67 -8.00
C SER A 279 -8.86 -2.10 -7.65
N ARG A 280 -9.20 -2.05 -6.36
CA ARG A 280 -10.58 -1.72 -5.98
C ARG A 280 -10.81 -0.29 -6.43
N LEU A 281 -11.50 -0.12 -7.55
CA LEU A 281 -12.38 1.00 -7.86
C LEU A 281 -13.17 0.63 -9.14
N GLY A 282 -14.47 0.36 -8.96
CA GLY A 282 -15.45 0.61 -10.01
C GLY A 282 -15.92 -0.52 -10.90
N ILE A 283 -15.96 -1.79 -10.45
CA ILE A 283 -16.90 -2.77 -11.01
C ILE A 283 -17.53 -3.52 -9.84
N SER A 284 -18.77 -3.15 -9.52
CA SER A 284 -19.64 -3.97 -8.70
C SER A 284 -19.83 -5.31 -9.40
N GLU A 285 -19.73 -6.41 -8.64
CA GLU A 285 -19.86 -7.82 -9.08
C GLU A 285 -18.63 -8.50 -9.72
N VAL A 286 -17.48 -8.54 -9.03
CA VAL A 286 -16.64 -9.75 -9.09
C VAL A 286 -16.06 -10.01 -7.70
N SER A 287 -16.54 -11.08 -7.07
CA SER A 287 -16.00 -11.63 -5.83
C SER A 287 -14.59 -12.17 -6.08
N GLN A 288 -13.57 -11.39 -5.74
CA GLN A 288 -12.20 -11.88 -5.64
C GLN A 288 -12.08 -12.78 -4.41
N THR A 289 -12.02 -14.10 -4.65
CA THR A 289 -11.30 -15.17 -3.89
C THR A 289 -11.69 -16.59 -4.33
N THR A 290 -12.63 -16.79 -5.28
CA THR A 290 -13.08 -18.13 -5.75
C THR A 290 -12.75 -18.47 -7.22
N SER A 291 -11.81 -17.76 -7.84
CA SER A 291 -11.84 -17.47 -9.29
C SER A 291 -11.59 -18.61 -10.29
N SER A 292 -11.11 -19.81 -9.92
CA SER A 292 -11.06 -20.94 -10.88
C SER A 292 -11.63 -22.26 -10.34
N HIS A 293 -11.82 -22.39 -9.02
CA HIS A 293 -12.36 -23.61 -8.41
C HIS A 293 -13.75 -23.98 -8.97
N LEU A 294 -14.61 -22.99 -9.20
CA LEU A 294 -15.93 -23.22 -9.77
C LEU A 294 -15.88 -23.74 -11.22
N MET A 295 -14.97 -23.20 -12.03
CA MET A 295 -14.74 -23.69 -13.39
C MET A 295 -14.20 -25.12 -13.38
N LYS A 296 -13.14 -25.38 -12.59
CA LYS A 296 -12.52 -26.71 -12.45
C LYS A 296 -13.53 -27.74 -11.98
N PHE A 297 -14.34 -27.40 -10.97
CA PHE A 297 -15.39 -28.26 -10.46
C PHE A 297 -16.46 -28.61 -11.52
N LYS A 298 -16.91 -27.63 -12.31
CA LYS A 298 -17.90 -27.86 -13.38
C LYS A 298 -17.36 -28.72 -14.52
N MET A 299 -16.11 -28.49 -14.90
CA MET A 299 -15.46 -29.27 -15.96
C MET A 299 -15.17 -30.70 -15.50
N ALA A 300 -14.69 -30.88 -14.26
CA ALA A 300 -14.51 -32.19 -13.64
C ALA A 300 -15.85 -32.93 -13.50
N SER A 301 -16.93 -32.23 -13.15
CA SER A 301 -18.29 -32.79 -13.14
C SER A 301 -18.79 -33.21 -14.53
N GLY A 302 -18.17 -32.71 -15.60
CA GLY A 302 -18.39 -33.12 -16.99
C GLY A 302 -17.51 -34.29 -17.44
N LEU A 303 -16.68 -34.85 -16.55
CA LEU A 303 -15.65 -35.87 -16.83
C LEU A 303 -14.60 -35.43 -17.86
N ILE A 304 -14.30 -34.12 -17.90
CA ILE A 304 -13.18 -33.59 -18.67
C ILE A 304 -11.87 -33.96 -17.97
N ASP A 305 -10.85 -34.29 -18.76
CA ASP A 305 -9.53 -34.66 -18.25
C ASP A 305 -8.89 -33.51 -17.45
N SER A 306 -8.11 -33.84 -16.42
CA SER A 306 -7.42 -32.84 -15.60
C SER A 306 -6.48 -31.97 -16.42
N ASP A 307 -5.79 -32.54 -17.42
CA ASP A 307 -4.82 -31.82 -18.24
C ASP A 307 -5.53 -30.79 -19.13
N ASP A 308 -6.71 -31.14 -19.66
CA ASP A 308 -7.56 -30.22 -20.43
C ASP A 308 -8.14 -29.10 -19.56
N ILE A 309 -8.48 -29.40 -18.31
CA ILE A 309 -8.97 -28.42 -17.34
C ILE A 309 -7.89 -27.41 -16.98
N GLU A 310 -6.65 -27.87 -16.74
CA GLU A 310 -5.51 -27.00 -16.46
C GLU A 310 -5.18 -26.11 -17.66
N MET A 311 -5.13 -26.68 -18.87
CA MET A 311 -4.94 -25.92 -20.10
C MET A 311 -6.00 -24.84 -20.28
N VAL A 312 -7.28 -25.12 -19.98
CA VAL A 312 -8.35 -24.11 -20.09
C VAL A 312 -8.23 -23.04 -19.00
N ASP A 313 -7.71 -23.34 -17.81
CA ASP A 313 -7.45 -22.35 -16.76
C ASP A 313 -6.31 -21.40 -17.15
N ASP A 314 -5.24 -21.94 -17.74
CA ASP A 314 -4.12 -21.15 -18.25
C ASP A 314 -4.58 -20.22 -19.38
N LEU A 315 -5.32 -20.76 -20.35
CA LEU A 315 -5.86 -19.97 -21.45
C LEU A 315 -6.89 -18.92 -20.98
N ARG A 316 -7.64 -19.21 -19.91
CA ARG A 316 -8.55 -18.23 -19.29
C ARG A 316 -7.76 -17.04 -18.77
N ALA A 317 -6.65 -17.27 -18.07
CA ALA A 317 -5.77 -16.22 -17.60
C ALA A 317 -5.19 -15.41 -18.77
N ASP A 318 -4.70 -16.08 -19.82
CA ASP A 318 -4.18 -15.42 -21.03
C ASP A 318 -5.25 -14.56 -21.74
N ALA A 319 -6.50 -15.00 -21.74
CA ALA A 319 -7.61 -14.24 -22.32
C ALA A 319 -7.95 -12.99 -21.50
N GLU A 320 -7.96 -13.08 -20.17
CA GLU A 320 -8.12 -11.92 -19.29
C GLU A 320 -7.02 -10.89 -19.53
N ASP A 321 -5.76 -11.34 -19.62
CA ASP A 321 -4.61 -10.51 -19.92
C ASP A 321 -4.67 -9.86 -21.30
N TYR A 322 -5.09 -10.63 -22.32
CA TYR A 322 -5.23 -10.13 -23.69
C TYR A 322 -6.19 -8.95 -23.77
N PHE A 323 -7.40 -9.06 -23.20
CA PHE A 323 -8.37 -7.95 -23.22
C PHE A 323 -7.97 -6.81 -22.30
N PHE A 324 -7.30 -7.11 -21.19
CA PHE A 324 -6.75 -6.09 -20.32
C PHE A 324 -5.72 -5.23 -21.06
N VAL A 325 -4.73 -5.83 -21.72
CA VAL A 325 -3.71 -5.11 -22.51
C VAL A 325 -4.34 -4.30 -23.64
N GLN A 326 -5.32 -4.84 -24.35
CA GLN A 326 -6.00 -4.11 -25.42
C GLN A 326 -6.80 -2.91 -24.91
N SER A 327 -7.34 -2.98 -23.68
CA SER A 327 -8.05 -1.86 -23.06
C SER A 327 -7.14 -0.64 -22.77
N TYR A 328 -5.84 -0.84 -22.53
CA TYR A 328 -4.87 0.25 -22.34
C TYR A 328 -4.42 0.90 -23.65
N LYS A 329 -4.43 0.14 -24.75
CA LYS A 329 -4.01 0.62 -26.07
C LYS A 329 -5.12 1.38 -26.81
N ALA A 330 -6.37 1.27 -26.36
CA ALA A 330 -7.51 1.84 -27.03
C ALA A 330 -7.78 3.30 -26.62
N GLU A 331 -7.84 4.20 -27.61
CA GLU A 331 -8.24 5.60 -27.42
C GLU A 331 -9.71 5.73 -26.99
N ASN A 332 -10.56 4.77 -27.35
CA ASN A 332 -11.99 4.74 -27.02
C ASN A 332 -12.39 3.46 -26.28
N LYS A 333 -12.58 3.57 -24.97
CA LYS A 333 -12.93 2.46 -24.07
C LYS A 333 -14.29 1.84 -24.36
N ASP A 334 -15.26 2.64 -24.82
CA ASP A 334 -16.62 2.14 -25.11
C ASP A 334 -16.64 1.20 -26.32
N ASN A 335 -15.76 1.43 -27.29
CA ASN A 335 -15.65 0.56 -28.45
C ASN A 335 -15.07 -0.81 -28.05
N GLN A 336 -14.01 -0.85 -27.24
CA GLN A 336 -13.43 -2.10 -26.73
C GLN A 336 -14.42 -2.94 -25.93
N ILE A 337 -15.24 -2.31 -25.08
CA ILE A 337 -16.28 -3.02 -24.33
C ILE A 337 -17.31 -3.64 -25.28
N ARG A 338 -17.66 -2.99 -26.39
CA ARG A 338 -18.54 -3.57 -27.41
C ARG A 338 -17.89 -4.74 -28.13
N GLU A 339 -16.61 -4.63 -28.48
CA GLU A 339 -15.84 -5.68 -29.14
C GLU A 339 -15.76 -6.93 -28.27
N LEU A 340 -15.37 -6.78 -27.00
CA LEU A 340 -15.35 -7.88 -26.01
C LEU A 340 -16.73 -8.53 -25.84
N ASN A 341 -17.79 -7.73 -25.71
CA ASN A 341 -19.14 -8.24 -25.58
C ASN A 341 -19.61 -9.01 -26.82
N GLN A 342 -19.21 -8.57 -28.01
CA GLN A 342 -19.50 -9.29 -29.25
C GLN A 342 -18.76 -10.63 -29.29
N ILE A 343 -17.47 -10.67 -28.97
CA ILE A 343 -16.70 -11.92 -28.93
C ILE A 343 -17.31 -12.89 -27.90
N ARG A 344 -17.64 -12.40 -26.69
CA ARG A 344 -18.30 -13.20 -25.64
C ARG A 344 -19.63 -13.79 -26.11
N LYS A 345 -20.43 -13.03 -26.85
CA LYS A 345 -21.70 -13.52 -27.43
C LYS A 345 -21.47 -14.63 -28.46
N ILE A 346 -20.45 -14.49 -29.31
CA ILE A 346 -20.10 -15.51 -30.32
C ILE A 346 -19.66 -16.79 -29.60
N VAL A 347 -18.70 -16.71 -28.68
CA VAL A 347 -18.21 -17.88 -27.92
C VAL A 347 -19.36 -18.56 -27.15
N LEU A 348 -20.24 -17.78 -26.52
CA LEU A 348 -21.41 -18.31 -25.83
C LEU A 348 -22.39 -19.00 -26.78
N ASN A 349 -22.60 -18.46 -27.98
CA ASN A 349 -23.48 -19.07 -28.98
C ASN A 349 -22.94 -20.43 -29.44
N GLU A 350 -21.65 -20.48 -29.83
CA GLU A 350 -20.99 -21.73 -30.23
C GLU A 350 -21.05 -22.79 -29.13
N SER A 351 -20.84 -22.37 -27.87
CA SER A 351 -20.90 -23.25 -26.70
C SER A 351 -22.31 -23.78 -26.42
N ARG A 352 -23.34 -22.95 -26.63
CA ARG A 352 -24.75 -23.36 -26.48
C ARG A 352 -25.19 -24.31 -27.58
N GLU A 353 -24.78 -24.07 -28.82
CA GLU A 353 -25.07 -24.96 -29.93
C GLU A 353 -24.40 -26.33 -29.73
N SER A 354 -23.15 -26.34 -29.26
CA SER A 354 -22.45 -27.57 -28.90
C SER A 354 -23.19 -28.35 -27.81
N LYS A 355 -23.55 -27.67 -26.71
CA LYS A 355 -24.36 -28.25 -25.63
C LYS A 355 -25.68 -28.82 -26.16
N SER A 356 -26.39 -28.10 -27.02
CA SER A 356 -27.68 -28.55 -27.55
C SER A 356 -27.58 -29.80 -28.42
N ARG A 357 -26.46 -30.02 -29.10
CA ARG A 357 -26.25 -31.19 -29.97
C ARG A 357 -25.78 -32.42 -29.20
N LEU A 358 -24.98 -32.21 -28.16
CA LEU A 358 -24.27 -33.28 -27.47
C LEU A 358 -24.86 -33.64 -26.10
N LYS A 359 -25.74 -32.80 -25.55
CA LYS A 359 -26.45 -33.10 -24.31
C LYS A 359 -27.26 -34.39 -24.48
N LYS A 360 -26.86 -35.41 -23.71
CA LYS A 360 -27.57 -36.69 -23.58
C LYS A 360 -28.04 -36.84 -22.14
N GLU A 361 -29.21 -37.44 -21.95
CA GLU A 361 -29.67 -37.77 -20.60
C GLU A 361 -28.86 -38.96 -20.05
N ASN A 362 -28.37 -38.83 -18.82
CA ASN A 362 -27.66 -39.87 -18.06
C ASN A 362 -26.32 -40.36 -18.67
N VAL A 363 -25.74 -39.63 -19.61
CA VAL A 363 -24.40 -39.92 -20.16
C VAL A 363 -23.52 -38.67 -20.03
N PRO A 364 -22.26 -38.80 -19.59
CA PRO A 364 -21.33 -37.68 -19.58
C PRO A 364 -21.09 -37.18 -21.01
N TYR A 365 -21.24 -35.88 -21.21
CA TYR A 365 -21.06 -35.23 -22.52
C TYR A 365 -20.04 -34.08 -22.47
N GLY A 366 -19.39 -33.86 -21.32
CA GLY A 366 -18.50 -32.71 -21.11
C GLY A 366 -17.28 -32.71 -22.03
N SER A 367 -16.60 -33.85 -22.15
CA SER A 367 -15.42 -33.98 -23.01
C SER A 367 -15.75 -33.83 -24.49
N ASP A 368 -16.79 -34.52 -24.97
CA ASP A 368 -17.27 -34.38 -26.36
C ASP A 368 -17.68 -32.93 -26.67
N MET A 369 -18.35 -32.28 -25.72
CA MET A 369 -18.77 -30.88 -25.83
C MET A 369 -17.57 -29.94 -25.90
N LEU A 370 -16.53 -30.15 -25.07
CA LEU A 370 -15.32 -29.32 -25.13
C LEU A 370 -14.63 -29.46 -26.50
N HIS A 371 -14.47 -30.68 -27.01
CA HIS A 371 -13.86 -30.93 -28.32
C HIS A 371 -14.66 -30.29 -29.47
N ASP A 372 -15.99 -30.37 -29.43
CA ASP A 372 -16.85 -29.72 -30.44
C ASP A 372 -16.77 -28.18 -30.37
N ILE A 373 -16.72 -27.61 -29.15
CA ILE A 373 -16.47 -26.17 -28.95
C ILE A 373 -15.13 -25.79 -29.56
N GLU A 374 -14.07 -26.56 -29.32
CA GLU A 374 -12.75 -26.27 -29.87
C GLU A 374 -12.74 -26.25 -31.39
N ASN A 375 -13.32 -27.26 -32.02
CA ASN A 375 -13.43 -27.32 -33.48
C ASN A 375 -14.19 -26.12 -34.04
N ARG A 376 -15.32 -25.76 -33.42
CA ARG A 376 -16.11 -24.58 -33.80
C ARG A 376 -15.32 -23.29 -33.65
N LEU A 377 -14.61 -23.10 -32.54
CA LEU A 377 -13.82 -21.89 -32.31
C LEU A 377 -12.62 -21.79 -33.25
N ARG A 378 -11.99 -22.91 -33.62
CA ARG A 378 -10.96 -22.95 -34.67
C ARG A 378 -11.53 -22.50 -36.02
N GLU A 379 -12.73 -22.96 -36.36
CA GLU A 379 -13.42 -22.53 -37.58
C GLU A 379 -13.84 -21.06 -37.54
N VAL A 380 -14.33 -20.56 -36.40
CA VAL A 380 -14.66 -19.12 -36.22
C VAL A 380 -13.41 -18.25 -36.40
N SER A 381 -12.28 -18.64 -35.81
CA SER A 381 -11.02 -17.90 -35.95
C SER A 381 -10.53 -17.87 -37.41
N LYS A 382 -10.75 -18.94 -38.19
CA LYS A 382 -10.34 -19.02 -39.60
C LYS A 382 -11.31 -18.37 -40.58
N SER A 383 -12.60 -18.70 -40.48
CA SER A 383 -13.63 -18.34 -41.47
C SER A 383 -14.33 -17.01 -41.16
N ARG A 384 -14.40 -16.63 -39.88
CA ARG A 384 -15.11 -15.44 -39.37
C ARG A 384 -14.20 -14.54 -38.54
N SER A 385 -12.91 -14.49 -38.90
CA SER A 385 -11.88 -13.74 -38.16
C SER A 385 -12.25 -12.27 -37.91
N LYS A 386 -12.96 -11.62 -38.84
CA LYS A 386 -13.43 -10.24 -38.71
C LYS A 386 -14.52 -10.06 -37.65
N ASP A 387 -15.40 -11.05 -37.47
CA ASP A 387 -16.49 -10.98 -36.48
C ASP A 387 -15.99 -11.06 -35.03
N VAL A 388 -14.78 -11.61 -34.86
CA VAL A 388 -14.08 -11.73 -33.59
C VAL A 388 -12.86 -10.80 -33.51
N PHE A 389 -12.80 -9.75 -34.32
CA PHE A 389 -11.73 -8.74 -34.29
C PHE A 389 -10.32 -9.33 -34.38
N GLN A 390 -10.15 -10.37 -35.19
CA GLN A 390 -8.90 -11.11 -35.40
C GLN A 390 -8.34 -11.75 -34.12
N CYS A 391 -9.20 -12.00 -33.14
CA CYS A 391 -8.83 -12.68 -31.90
C CYS A 391 -8.35 -14.12 -32.20
N PRO A 392 -7.17 -14.52 -31.70
CA PRO A 392 -6.63 -15.86 -31.92
C PRO A 392 -7.46 -16.91 -31.18
N TYR A 393 -7.44 -18.14 -31.70
CA TYR A 393 -8.25 -19.26 -31.19
C TYR A 393 -8.01 -19.53 -29.70
N GLU A 394 -6.76 -19.44 -29.26
CA GLU A 394 -6.32 -19.68 -27.89
C GLU A 394 -7.05 -18.75 -26.91
N ILE A 395 -7.21 -17.48 -27.29
CA ILE A 395 -7.93 -16.48 -26.50
C ILE A 395 -9.45 -16.73 -26.54
N LEU A 396 -9.99 -17.14 -27.68
CA LEU A 396 -11.40 -17.55 -27.77
C LEU A 396 -11.70 -18.75 -26.86
N LYS A 397 -10.77 -19.71 -26.78
CA LYS A 397 -10.85 -20.85 -25.86
C LYS A 397 -10.73 -20.38 -24.40
N GLY A 398 -9.88 -19.42 -24.08
CA GLY A 398 -9.82 -18.81 -22.76
C GLY A 398 -11.14 -18.16 -22.31
N ILE A 399 -11.86 -17.51 -23.23
CA ILE A 399 -13.20 -16.94 -22.94
C ILE A 399 -14.22 -18.04 -22.55
N VAL A 400 -14.07 -19.28 -23.05
CA VAL A 400 -14.90 -20.41 -22.60
C VAL A 400 -14.70 -20.67 -21.11
N GLY A 401 -13.46 -20.60 -20.62
CA GLY A 401 -13.15 -20.70 -19.20
C GLY A 401 -13.80 -19.58 -18.38
N ILE A 402 -13.70 -18.33 -18.85
CA ILE A 402 -14.34 -17.16 -18.22
C ILE A 402 -15.85 -17.37 -18.10
N LEU A 403 -16.51 -17.75 -19.21
CA LEU A 403 -17.96 -17.95 -19.25
C LEU A 403 -18.43 -19.16 -18.43
N THR A 404 -17.58 -20.19 -18.29
CA THR A 404 -17.85 -21.35 -17.42
C THR A 404 -17.81 -20.93 -15.95
N ASN A 405 -16.83 -20.10 -15.59
CA ASN A 405 -16.71 -19.53 -14.24
C ASN A 405 -17.93 -18.65 -13.89
N GLU A 406 -18.43 -17.87 -14.87
CA GLU A 406 -19.65 -17.06 -14.73
C GLU A 406 -20.98 -17.85 -14.77
N CYS A 407 -20.93 -19.18 -14.77
CA CYS A 407 -22.12 -20.05 -14.91
C CYS A 407 -22.92 -19.84 -16.20
N LYS A 408 -22.29 -19.40 -17.29
CA LYS A 408 -22.95 -19.28 -18.60
C LYS A 408 -22.79 -20.53 -19.46
N ILE A 409 -21.77 -21.33 -19.19
CA ILE A 409 -21.48 -22.62 -19.84
C ILE A 409 -21.44 -23.71 -18.77
N GLU A 410 -21.99 -24.88 -19.11
CA GLU A 410 -22.05 -26.04 -18.21
C GLU A 410 -21.81 -27.32 -19.01
N TYR A 411 -20.96 -28.19 -18.48
CA TYR A 411 -20.53 -29.44 -19.10
C TYR A 411 -21.26 -30.68 -18.56
N SER A 412 -22.14 -30.49 -17.59
CA SER A 412 -22.97 -31.54 -16.99
C SER A 412 -24.26 -30.95 -16.41
N LYS A 413 -25.13 -31.82 -15.87
CA LYS A 413 -26.36 -31.41 -15.18
C LYS A 413 -25.99 -30.72 -13.86
N GLU A 414 -26.66 -29.61 -13.57
CA GLU A 414 -26.46 -28.89 -12.31
C GLU A 414 -26.74 -29.80 -11.10
N PRO A 415 -25.83 -29.87 -10.11
CA PRO A 415 -26.02 -30.68 -8.90
C PRO A 415 -27.14 -30.11 -8.01
N GLU A 416 -27.76 -30.97 -7.20
CA GLU A 416 -28.78 -30.54 -6.24
C GLU A 416 -28.21 -29.50 -5.26
N GLY A 417 -28.84 -28.32 -5.18
CA GLY A 417 -28.32 -27.19 -4.39
C GLY A 417 -27.50 -26.17 -5.18
N GLY A 418 -27.22 -26.41 -6.46
CA GLY A 418 -26.62 -25.44 -7.38
C GLY A 418 -25.11 -25.31 -7.30
N TRP A 419 -24.48 -24.82 -8.37
CA TRP A 419 -23.03 -24.84 -8.54
C TRP A 419 -22.22 -24.09 -7.46
N ARG A 420 -22.77 -23.01 -6.90
CA ARG A 420 -22.05 -22.13 -5.94
C ARG A 420 -22.04 -22.67 -4.51
N ASN A 421 -23.00 -23.49 -4.13
CA ASN A 421 -23.11 -24.02 -2.77
C ASN A 421 -22.16 -25.19 -2.51
N HIS A 422 -21.74 -25.90 -3.57
CA HIS A 422 -20.82 -27.05 -3.49
C HIS A 422 -19.34 -26.69 -3.47
N VAL A 423 -18.95 -25.48 -3.90
CA VAL A 423 -17.55 -25.01 -3.86
C VAL A 423 -17.16 -24.54 -2.45
N ASN A 424 -18.13 -24.11 -1.62
CA ASN A 424 -17.89 -23.65 -0.24
C ASN A 424 -17.83 -24.78 0.80
N LEU A 425 -17.97 -26.04 0.39
CA LEU A 425 -17.99 -27.20 1.30
C LEU A 425 -16.65 -27.95 1.38
N THR A 426 -15.64 -27.50 0.64
CA THR A 426 -14.32 -28.16 0.54
C THR A 426 -13.16 -27.29 0.99
N ASP A 427 -13.41 -26.22 1.75
CA ASP A 427 -12.37 -25.46 2.47
C ASP A 427 -12.34 -25.83 3.97
#